data_AF-A0A4Q3RN33-F1
#
_entry.id   AF-A0A4Q3RN33-F1
#
_cell.length_a   1.000
_cell.length_b   1.000
_cell.length_c   1.000
_cell.angle_alpha   90.00
_cell.angle_beta   90.00
_cell.angle_gamma   90.00
#
_symmetry.space_group_name_H-M   'P 1'
#
loop_
_entity.id
_entity.type
_entity.pdbx_description
1 polymer ?
#
loop_
_entity_poly.entity_id
_entity_poly.type
_entity_poly.pdbx_seq_one_letter_code
_entity_poly.pdbx_strand_id
1 'polypeptide(L)'
;PQALIVCPTRELCLQITNDLQDFKKYVKGVNAEAVYGGASISMQIRNLRQGVQIVVATPGRLIDLIERKAIDLQKVKYVVLDEADEMLNMGFRDDIDFVLKNTINRESIWLFSATMPPEIRQVSKRYMDKPFEITIGKANSGSANIDHQYYQTQHVNRYETLKRIIDFNPGIYGIIFTRTKADAQGVTEQLIREGYDIEALHGDLTQQQRDKVMSRFREKSIQLLIATDVAARGIDVQGITHVINYELPDDTEVYTHRSGRTGRAGKSGIAVSIVTPKEIYRLRQIEKLVNTRFHKMDIPSGKDVCRKQFFHFIDKMLQADISNGEYEAYLPVLREKFEAVDKEEILQRVAALEFDRFLKYYENSADLNLRDDRRGERTSDRSVASRDTK
;
A
#
# COMPACT_ATOMS: atom_id res chain seq x y z
N PRO A 1 -12.23 -26.09 19.99
CA PRO A 1 -11.43 -24.88 20.26
C PRO A 1 -11.84 -24.24 21.59
N GLN A 2 -10.92 -23.53 22.25
CA GLN A 2 -11.13 -22.75 23.47
C GLN A 2 -11.09 -21.24 23.19
N ALA A 3 -10.37 -20.81 22.17
CA ALA A 3 -10.36 -19.45 21.68
C ALA A 3 -10.66 -19.39 20.17
N LEU A 4 -11.28 -18.30 19.75
CA LEU A 4 -11.60 -17.99 18.37
C LEU A 4 -11.12 -16.57 18.04
N ILE A 5 -10.38 -16.43 16.96
CA ILE A 5 -9.98 -15.14 16.39
C ILE A 5 -10.64 -15.02 15.01
N VAL A 6 -11.38 -13.95 14.77
CA VAL A 6 -12.04 -13.67 13.49
C VAL A 6 -11.38 -12.46 12.86
N CYS A 7 -10.96 -12.59 11.61
CA CYS A 7 -10.26 -11.55 10.86
C CYS A 7 -10.77 -11.48 9.40
N PRO A 8 -10.71 -10.31 8.74
CA PRO A 8 -11.32 -10.08 7.43
C PRO A 8 -10.68 -10.86 6.28
N THR A 9 -9.38 -11.12 6.36
CA THR A 9 -8.60 -11.66 5.23
C THR A 9 -7.85 -12.93 5.59
N ARG A 10 -7.54 -13.71 4.56
CA ARG A 10 -6.68 -14.88 4.69
C ARG A 10 -5.26 -14.49 5.11
N GLU A 11 -4.75 -13.40 4.54
CA GLU A 11 -3.40 -12.92 4.78
C GLU A 11 -3.20 -12.61 6.27
N LEU A 12 -4.15 -11.88 6.86
CA LEU A 12 -4.15 -11.62 8.30
C LEU A 12 -4.39 -12.90 9.12
N CYS A 13 -5.27 -13.80 8.66
CA CYS A 13 -5.50 -15.10 9.31
C CYS A 13 -4.21 -15.92 9.43
N LEU A 14 -3.42 -15.98 8.36
CA LEU A 14 -2.13 -16.66 8.34
C LEU A 14 -1.09 -15.94 9.19
N GLN A 15 -1.05 -14.61 9.15
CA GLN A 15 -0.14 -13.81 9.96
C GLN A 15 -0.38 -14.06 11.46
N ILE A 16 -1.61 -13.87 11.94
CA ILE A 16 -1.98 -14.12 13.34
C ILE A 16 -1.66 -15.56 13.73
N THR A 17 -1.92 -16.52 12.84
CA THR A 17 -1.62 -17.93 13.11
C THR A 17 -0.12 -18.15 13.27
N ASN A 18 0.72 -17.57 12.40
CA ASN A 18 2.18 -17.67 12.50
C ASN A 18 2.71 -17.01 13.78
N ASP A 19 2.22 -15.81 14.11
CA ASP A 19 2.58 -15.11 15.36
C ASP A 19 2.23 -15.98 16.59
N LEU A 20 1.05 -16.63 16.59
CA LEU A 20 0.67 -17.57 17.63
C LEU A 20 1.60 -18.80 17.70
N GLN A 21 2.10 -19.31 16.57
CA GLN A 21 3.08 -20.40 16.57
C GLN A 21 4.40 -19.96 17.20
N ASP A 22 4.84 -18.73 16.94
CA ASP A 22 6.05 -18.16 17.52
C ASP A 22 5.89 -17.92 19.03
N PHE A 23 4.77 -17.33 19.46
CA PHE A 23 4.48 -17.08 20.87
C PHE A 23 4.35 -18.36 21.69
N LYS A 24 3.75 -19.41 21.12
CA LYS A 24 3.54 -20.68 21.83
C LYS A 24 4.76 -21.61 21.80
N LYS A 25 5.88 -21.22 21.19
CA LYS A 25 7.07 -22.07 21.00
C LYS A 25 7.53 -22.81 22.28
N TYR A 26 7.31 -22.21 23.44
CA TYR A 26 7.68 -22.78 24.75
C TYR A 26 6.49 -23.34 25.55
N VAL A 27 5.29 -23.39 24.98
CA VAL A 27 4.06 -23.86 25.61
C VAL A 27 3.55 -25.11 24.89
N LYS A 28 3.52 -26.24 25.60
CA LYS A 28 3.00 -27.50 25.06
C LYS A 28 1.48 -27.53 25.10
N GLY A 29 0.88 -28.26 24.15
CA GLY A 29 -0.57 -28.51 24.14
C GLY A 29 -1.42 -27.34 23.64
N VAL A 30 -0.81 -26.31 23.05
CA VAL A 30 -1.51 -25.22 22.36
C VAL A 30 -1.30 -25.39 20.86
N ASN A 31 -2.36 -25.72 20.15
CA ASN A 31 -2.42 -25.79 18.69
C ASN A 31 -3.30 -24.66 18.18
N ALA A 32 -2.80 -23.97 17.15
CA ALA A 32 -3.52 -22.92 16.45
C ALA A 32 -3.69 -23.34 14.98
N GLU A 33 -4.90 -23.21 14.44
CA GLU A 33 -5.22 -23.55 13.05
C GLU A 33 -5.85 -22.35 12.33
N ALA A 34 -5.34 -22.06 11.14
CA ALA A 34 -5.86 -21.03 10.25
C ALA A 34 -6.98 -21.59 9.37
N VAL A 35 -8.13 -20.94 9.38
CA VAL A 35 -9.37 -21.41 8.73
C VAL A 35 -9.91 -20.34 7.79
N TYR A 36 -9.62 -20.48 6.51
CA TYR A 36 -9.96 -19.46 5.52
C TYR A 36 -10.34 -20.02 4.15
N GLY A 37 -11.00 -19.20 3.32
CA GLY A 37 -11.43 -19.52 1.96
C GLY A 37 -10.27 -19.73 0.95
N GLY A 38 -10.52 -20.41 -0.17
CA GLY A 38 -9.50 -20.62 -1.22
C GLY A 38 -8.45 -21.70 -0.93
N ALA A 39 -8.49 -22.34 0.24
CA ALA A 39 -7.73 -23.56 0.54
C ALA A 39 -8.66 -24.77 0.71
N SER A 40 -8.08 -25.97 0.62
CA SER A 40 -8.80 -27.26 0.77
C SER A 40 -9.52 -27.33 2.10
N ILE A 41 -10.85 -27.35 2.05
CA ILE A 41 -11.69 -27.48 3.25
C ILE A 41 -11.48 -28.83 3.93
N SER A 42 -11.29 -29.90 3.16
CA SER A 42 -11.06 -31.25 3.70
C SER A 42 -9.80 -31.32 4.56
N MET A 43 -8.75 -30.57 4.19
CA MET A 43 -7.53 -30.47 4.99
C MET A 43 -7.77 -29.72 6.30
N GLN A 44 -8.48 -28.58 6.26
CA GLN A 44 -8.84 -27.83 7.47
C GLN A 44 -9.71 -28.68 8.42
N ILE A 45 -10.69 -29.42 7.90
CA ILE A 45 -11.50 -30.35 8.70
C ILE A 45 -10.63 -31.41 9.37
N ARG A 46 -9.67 -31.99 8.64
CA ARG A 46 -8.73 -32.98 9.19
C ARG A 46 -7.90 -32.37 10.33
N ASN A 47 -7.35 -31.17 10.15
CA ASN A 47 -6.54 -30.49 11.15
C ASN A 47 -7.36 -30.17 12.42
N LEU A 48 -8.59 -29.66 12.26
CA LEU A 48 -9.50 -29.39 13.37
C LEU A 48 -9.81 -30.65 14.19
N ARG A 49 -9.98 -31.81 13.53
CA ARG A 49 -10.23 -33.10 14.20
C ARG A 49 -9.04 -33.61 15.00
N GLN A 50 -7.81 -33.18 14.72
CA GLN A 50 -6.63 -33.57 15.49
C GLN A 50 -6.55 -32.89 16.87
N GLY A 51 -7.40 -31.89 17.11
CA GLY A 51 -7.46 -31.16 18.38
C GLY A 51 -6.72 -29.83 18.30
N VAL A 52 -7.51 -28.75 18.30
CA VAL A 52 -7.05 -27.37 18.18
C VAL A 52 -7.63 -26.52 19.32
N GLN A 53 -6.77 -25.75 19.98
CA GLN A 53 -7.12 -24.87 21.09
C GLN A 53 -7.51 -23.48 20.59
N ILE A 54 -6.82 -22.95 19.57
CA ILE A 54 -7.08 -21.63 19.00
C ILE A 54 -7.43 -21.77 17.52
N VAL A 55 -8.58 -21.26 17.11
CA VAL A 55 -8.92 -21.17 15.69
C VAL A 55 -8.83 -19.71 15.28
N VAL A 56 -8.08 -19.43 14.22
CA VAL A 56 -8.04 -18.12 13.56
C VAL A 56 -8.79 -18.29 12.25
N ALA A 57 -9.79 -17.47 11.96
CA ALA A 57 -10.67 -17.73 10.82
C ALA A 57 -11.19 -16.49 10.09
N THR A 58 -11.40 -16.62 8.78
CA THR A 58 -12.24 -15.68 8.02
C THR A 58 -13.71 -16.05 8.18
N PRO A 59 -14.64 -15.07 8.29
CA PRO A 59 -16.04 -15.32 8.62
C PRO A 59 -16.74 -16.38 7.75
N GLY A 60 -16.71 -16.21 6.42
CA GLY A 60 -17.41 -17.14 5.52
C GLY A 60 -16.94 -18.60 5.62
N ARG A 61 -15.63 -18.86 5.74
CA ARG A 61 -15.12 -20.24 5.91
C ARG A 61 -15.48 -20.81 7.28
N LEU A 62 -15.47 -19.99 8.32
CA LEU A 62 -15.88 -20.41 9.65
C LEU A 62 -17.35 -20.85 9.66
N ILE A 63 -18.23 -20.08 9.03
CA ILE A 63 -19.66 -20.38 8.90
C ILE A 63 -19.87 -21.71 8.17
N ASP A 64 -19.23 -21.89 7.01
CA ASP A 64 -19.31 -23.15 6.23
C ASP A 64 -18.91 -24.38 7.08
N LEU A 65 -17.89 -24.25 7.93
CA LEU A 65 -17.48 -25.33 8.83
C LEU A 65 -18.45 -25.57 10.00
N ILE A 66 -19.10 -24.53 10.52
CA ILE A 66 -20.15 -24.65 11.54
C ILE A 66 -21.36 -25.38 10.94
N GLU A 67 -21.82 -24.97 9.76
CA GLU A 67 -22.96 -25.57 9.07
C GLU A 67 -22.73 -27.06 8.74
N ARG A 68 -21.49 -27.40 8.35
CA ARG A 68 -21.07 -28.80 8.14
C ARG A 68 -20.89 -29.59 9.43
N LYS A 69 -21.06 -28.98 10.60
CA LYS A 69 -20.77 -29.58 11.92
C LYS A 69 -19.32 -30.10 12.03
N ALA A 70 -18.40 -29.46 11.31
CA ALA A 70 -16.98 -29.80 11.33
C ALA A 70 -16.22 -29.13 12.48
N ILE A 71 -16.77 -28.04 13.02
CA ILE A 71 -16.27 -27.32 14.18
C ILE A 71 -17.41 -27.08 15.17
N ASP A 72 -17.11 -27.24 16.45
CA ASP A 72 -18.01 -26.91 17.55
C ASP A 72 -17.41 -25.74 18.35
N LEU A 73 -18.19 -24.66 18.46
CA LEU A 73 -17.81 -23.44 19.16
C LEU A 73 -18.36 -23.35 20.59
N GLN A 74 -19.10 -24.34 21.07
CA GLN A 74 -19.67 -24.33 22.42
C GLN A 74 -18.62 -24.24 23.54
N LYS A 75 -17.39 -24.72 23.28
CA LYS A 75 -16.28 -24.66 24.25
C LYS A 75 -15.43 -23.39 24.14
N VAL A 76 -15.75 -22.49 23.22
CA VAL A 76 -15.02 -21.23 23.06
C VAL A 76 -15.34 -20.30 24.22
N LYS A 77 -14.29 -19.87 24.93
CA LYS A 77 -14.33 -18.94 26.05
C LYS A 77 -13.86 -17.53 25.66
N TYR A 78 -12.96 -17.44 24.67
CA TYR A 78 -12.38 -16.17 24.24
C TYR A 78 -12.67 -15.94 22.77
N VAL A 79 -13.23 -14.78 22.43
CA VAL A 79 -13.45 -14.35 21.05
C VAL A 79 -12.68 -13.06 20.79
N VAL A 80 -11.92 -13.02 19.71
CA VAL A 80 -11.22 -11.82 19.24
C VAL A 80 -11.77 -11.46 17.86
N LEU A 81 -12.18 -10.22 17.68
CA LEU A 81 -12.50 -9.63 16.38
C LEU A 81 -11.36 -8.68 16.02
N ASP A 82 -10.57 -9.01 15.00
CA ASP A 82 -9.44 -8.22 14.54
C ASP A 82 -9.73 -7.57 13.19
N GLU A 83 -9.26 -6.33 12.98
CA GLU A 83 -9.65 -5.44 11.88
C GLU A 83 -11.20 -5.43 11.67
N ALA A 84 -11.94 -5.15 12.75
CA ALA A 84 -13.39 -5.32 12.76
C ALA A 84 -14.13 -4.35 11.80
N ASP A 85 -13.68 -3.10 11.72
CA ASP A 85 -14.10 -2.11 10.72
C ASP A 85 -13.99 -2.66 9.28
N GLU A 86 -12.87 -3.29 8.95
CA GLU A 86 -12.66 -3.87 7.61
C GLU A 86 -13.62 -5.03 7.32
N MET A 87 -13.93 -5.87 8.30
CA MET A 87 -14.94 -6.91 8.12
C MET A 87 -16.32 -6.32 7.76
N LEU A 88 -16.69 -5.18 8.34
CA LEU A 88 -17.94 -4.49 7.98
C LEU A 88 -17.88 -3.88 6.58
N ASN A 89 -16.75 -3.27 6.21
CA ASN A 89 -16.53 -2.72 4.87
C ASN A 89 -16.61 -3.81 3.78
N MET A 90 -16.36 -5.07 4.15
CA MET A 90 -16.51 -6.24 3.28
C MET A 90 -17.92 -6.84 3.29
N GLY A 91 -18.84 -6.28 4.07
CA GLY A 91 -20.21 -6.77 4.19
C GLY A 91 -20.39 -7.95 5.14
N PHE A 92 -19.38 -8.32 5.94
CA PHE A 92 -19.44 -9.46 6.86
C PHE A 92 -20.19 -9.17 8.16
N ARG A 93 -21.07 -8.17 8.19
CA ARG A 93 -21.84 -7.80 9.37
C ARG A 93 -22.67 -8.98 9.89
N ASP A 94 -23.44 -9.60 9.01
CA ASP A 94 -24.32 -10.72 9.36
C ASP A 94 -23.50 -11.95 9.75
N ASP A 95 -22.34 -12.13 9.12
CA ASP A 95 -21.42 -13.22 9.44
C ASP A 95 -20.83 -13.07 10.85
N ILE A 96 -20.43 -11.86 11.25
CA ILE A 96 -19.99 -11.58 12.63
C ILE A 96 -21.13 -11.86 13.61
N ASP A 97 -22.34 -11.39 13.30
CA ASP A 97 -23.53 -11.61 14.12
C ASP A 97 -23.80 -13.12 14.31
N PHE A 98 -23.68 -13.90 13.25
CA PHE A 98 -23.83 -15.35 13.29
C PHE A 98 -22.76 -16.02 14.15
N VAL A 99 -21.50 -15.65 13.99
CA VAL A 99 -20.38 -16.23 14.77
C VAL A 99 -20.52 -15.92 16.25
N LEU A 100 -20.87 -14.69 16.62
CA LEU A 100 -21.08 -14.28 18.01
C LEU A 100 -22.29 -14.97 18.65
N LYS A 101 -23.36 -15.25 17.87
CA LYS A 101 -24.49 -16.06 18.34
C LYS A 101 -24.12 -17.53 18.58
N ASN A 102 -23.18 -18.08 17.83
CA ASN A 102 -22.73 -19.47 17.98
C ASN A 102 -21.66 -19.66 19.08
N THR A 103 -21.12 -18.58 19.65
CA THR A 103 -20.14 -18.61 20.75
C THR A 103 -20.79 -18.26 22.09
N ILE A 104 -21.81 -19.01 22.49
CA ILE A 104 -22.70 -18.66 23.62
C ILE A 104 -21.98 -18.69 24.97
N ASN A 105 -21.03 -19.62 25.17
CA ASN A 105 -20.34 -19.81 26.45
C ASN A 105 -19.08 -18.93 26.61
N ARG A 106 -18.95 -17.89 25.79
CA ARG A 106 -17.82 -16.95 25.83
C ARG A 106 -17.80 -16.18 27.15
N GLU A 107 -16.61 -16.04 27.71
CA GLU A 107 -16.31 -15.28 28.93
C GLU A 107 -15.79 -13.88 28.60
N SER A 108 -15.11 -13.72 27.46
CA SER A 108 -14.54 -12.43 27.06
C SER A 108 -14.56 -12.24 25.54
N ILE A 109 -14.81 -11.00 25.12
CA ILE A 109 -14.71 -10.57 23.73
C ILE A 109 -13.72 -9.41 23.65
N TRP A 110 -12.80 -9.50 22.71
CA TRP A 110 -11.81 -8.47 22.42
C TRP A 110 -12.08 -7.97 21.01
N LEU A 111 -12.20 -6.66 20.85
CA LEU A 111 -12.49 -6.02 19.57
C LEU A 111 -11.37 -5.04 19.26
N PHE A 112 -10.68 -5.28 18.15
CA PHE A 112 -9.63 -4.42 17.62
C PHE A 112 -10.09 -3.83 16.29
N SER A 113 -9.94 -2.51 16.16
CA SER A 113 -10.42 -1.75 15.01
C SER A 113 -9.61 -0.47 14.88
N ALA A 114 -9.31 -0.04 13.65
CA ALA A 114 -8.60 1.22 13.42
C ALA A 114 -9.56 2.41 13.51
N THR A 115 -10.79 2.24 13.01
CA THR A 115 -11.89 3.19 13.14
C THR A 115 -13.02 2.60 14.00
N MET A 116 -13.92 3.45 14.51
CA MET A 116 -15.06 3.04 15.33
C MET A 116 -16.38 3.56 14.76
N PRO A 117 -16.79 3.08 13.57
CA PRO A 117 -18.04 3.48 12.95
C PRO A 117 -19.25 3.03 13.80
N PRO A 118 -20.44 3.64 13.62
CA PRO A 118 -21.63 3.34 14.41
C PRO A 118 -21.97 1.84 14.49
N GLU A 119 -21.73 1.11 13.42
CA GLU A 119 -21.98 -0.33 13.28
C GLU A 119 -21.07 -1.15 14.21
N ILE A 120 -19.77 -0.83 14.30
CA ILE A 120 -18.86 -1.47 15.25
C ILE A 120 -19.27 -1.16 16.69
N ARG A 121 -19.67 0.09 16.96
CA ARG A 121 -20.19 0.47 18.28
C ARG A 121 -21.44 -0.31 18.64
N GLN A 122 -22.32 -0.62 17.67
CA GLN A 122 -23.48 -1.47 17.89
C GLN A 122 -23.09 -2.92 18.22
N VAL A 123 -22.12 -3.50 17.49
CA VAL A 123 -21.61 -4.84 17.78
C VAL A 123 -21.04 -4.91 19.20
N SER A 124 -20.21 -3.94 19.58
CA SER A 124 -19.65 -3.84 20.94
C SER A 124 -20.75 -3.76 22.00
N LYS A 125 -21.71 -2.84 21.87
CA LYS A 125 -22.83 -2.68 22.82
C LYS A 125 -23.73 -3.92 22.93
N ARG A 126 -23.91 -4.66 21.84
CA ARG A 126 -24.81 -5.81 21.80
C ARG A 126 -24.19 -7.06 22.41
N TYR A 127 -22.90 -7.27 22.18
CA TYR A 127 -22.25 -8.55 22.48
C TYR A 127 -21.24 -8.51 23.62
N MET A 128 -20.69 -7.33 23.96
CA MET A 128 -19.71 -7.15 25.01
C MET A 128 -20.37 -6.61 26.29
N ASP A 129 -20.06 -7.21 27.44
CA ASP A 129 -20.51 -6.69 28.74
C ASP A 129 -19.51 -5.66 29.27
N LYS A 130 -19.98 -4.42 29.49
CA LYS A 130 -19.20 -3.27 30.01
C LYS A 130 -17.76 -3.20 29.44
N PRO A 131 -17.60 -3.05 28.11
CA PRO A 131 -16.29 -3.07 27.48
C PRO A 131 -15.43 -1.89 27.96
N PHE A 132 -14.16 -2.16 28.27
CA PHE A 132 -13.17 -1.13 28.55
C PHE A 132 -12.58 -0.64 27.22
N GLU A 133 -12.83 0.62 26.86
CA GLU A 133 -12.35 1.22 25.62
C GLU A 133 -10.94 1.78 25.80
N ILE A 134 -9.99 1.25 25.01
CA ILE A 134 -8.61 1.73 24.97
C ILE A 134 -8.37 2.36 23.61
N THR A 135 -8.08 3.66 23.60
CA THR A 135 -7.70 4.39 22.38
C THR A 135 -6.22 4.73 22.44
N ILE A 136 -5.45 4.21 21.47
CA ILE A 136 -4.02 4.51 21.34
C ILE A 136 -3.87 5.65 20.32
N GLY A 137 -3.27 6.77 20.74
CA GLY A 137 -3.15 7.98 19.94
C GLY A 137 -4.34 8.94 20.10
N LYS A 138 -4.41 10.00 19.28
CA LYS A 138 -5.64 10.79 19.16
C LYS A 138 -6.53 10.11 18.13
N ALA A 139 -7.84 10.01 18.41
CA ALA A 139 -8.80 9.72 17.35
C ALA A 139 -8.52 10.68 16.18
N ASN A 140 -8.31 10.15 14.98
CA ASN A 140 -8.01 10.91 13.76
C ASN A 140 -6.62 11.58 13.67
N SER A 141 -5.62 11.22 14.49
CA SER A 141 -4.24 11.63 14.18
C SER A 141 -3.64 10.69 13.14
N GLY A 142 -3.47 11.15 11.90
CA GLY A 142 -2.59 10.50 10.94
C GLY A 142 -1.22 10.23 11.58
N SER A 143 -0.60 9.10 11.24
CA SER A 143 0.74 8.75 11.71
C SER A 143 1.69 9.90 11.40
N ALA A 144 2.22 10.57 12.44
CA ALA A 144 3.01 11.81 12.32
C ALA A 144 4.27 11.67 11.44
N ASN A 145 4.63 10.44 11.06
CA ASN A 145 5.80 10.11 10.25
C ASN A 145 5.47 9.94 8.75
N ILE A 146 4.23 10.21 8.31
CA ILE A 146 3.85 10.13 6.90
C ILE A 146 3.76 11.53 6.31
N ASP A 147 4.55 11.80 5.27
CA ASP A 147 4.40 12.99 4.44
C ASP A 147 3.32 12.74 3.37
N HIS A 148 2.20 13.45 3.51
CA HIS A 148 1.06 13.33 2.62
C HIS A 148 1.20 14.34 1.47
N GLN A 149 1.38 13.83 0.25
CA GLN A 149 1.60 14.63 -0.95
C GLN A 149 0.48 14.40 -1.98
N TYR A 150 0.22 15.39 -2.82
CA TYR A 150 -0.68 15.20 -3.96
C TYR A 150 -0.18 15.90 -5.23
N TYR A 151 -0.43 15.26 -6.37
CA TYR A 151 -0.15 15.78 -7.71
C TYR A 151 -1.47 15.98 -8.42
N GLN A 152 -1.70 17.20 -8.92
CA GLN A 152 -2.94 17.53 -9.62
C GLN A 152 -2.73 17.43 -11.14
N THR A 153 -3.48 16.55 -11.80
CA THR A 153 -3.33 16.26 -13.23
C THR A 153 -4.68 16.09 -13.93
N GLN A 154 -4.70 16.11 -15.26
CA GLN A 154 -5.89 15.71 -16.03
C GLN A 154 -6.02 14.19 -16.02
N HIS A 155 -7.25 13.67 -16.10
CA HIS A 155 -7.49 12.22 -16.09
C HIS A 155 -6.70 11.47 -17.18
N VAL A 156 -6.61 12.05 -18.38
CA VAL A 156 -5.85 11.48 -19.51
C VAL A 156 -4.33 11.36 -19.22
N ASN A 157 -3.80 12.23 -18.36
CA ASN A 157 -2.37 12.29 -18.02
C ASN A 157 -2.02 11.50 -16.75
N ARG A 158 -2.98 10.79 -16.15
CA ARG A 158 -2.80 10.14 -14.85
C ARG A 158 -1.73 9.05 -14.88
N TYR A 159 -1.72 8.22 -15.93
CA TYR A 159 -0.67 7.22 -16.14
C TYR A 159 0.72 7.86 -16.27
N GLU A 160 0.85 8.86 -17.15
CA GLU A 160 2.11 9.58 -17.35
C GLU A 160 2.60 10.27 -16.07
N THR A 161 1.66 10.74 -15.24
CA THR A 161 1.96 11.33 -13.93
C THR A 161 2.51 10.27 -12.97
N LEU A 162 1.87 9.10 -12.87
CA LEU A 162 2.33 7.97 -12.06
C LEU A 162 3.77 7.59 -12.43
N LYS A 163 4.01 7.42 -13.73
CA LYS A 163 5.32 7.09 -14.28
C LYS A 163 6.39 8.10 -13.87
N ARG A 164 6.15 9.40 -14.06
CA ARG A 164 7.10 10.44 -13.61
C ARG A 164 7.34 10.43 -12.12
N ILE A 165 6.34 10.09 -11.31
CA ILE A 165 6.52 9.95 -9.86
C ILE A 165 7.43 8.75 -9.56
N ILE A 166 7.27 7.62 -10.23
CA ILE A 166 8.15 6.45 -10.07
C ILE A 166 9.58 6.82 -10.48
N ASP A 167 9.76 7.40 -11.65
CA ASP A 167 11.09 7.74 -12.18
C ASP A 167 11.78 8.87 -11.42
N PHE A 168 11.04 9.78 -10.80
CA PHE A 168 11.62 10.82 -9.95
C PHE A 168 12.06 10.31 -8.57
N ASN A 169 11.69 9.07 -8.22
CA ASN A 169 12.03 8.45 -6.94
C ASN A 169 12.84 7.15 -7.17
N PRO A 170 14.12 7.24 -7.55
CA PRO A 170 14.97 6.05 -7.68
C PRO A 170 15.06 5.26 -6.36
N GLY A 171 14.97 3.93 -6.44
CA GLY A 171 14.96 3.05 -5.27
C GLY A 171 13.63 3.04 -4.51
N ILE A 172 12.56 3.55 -5.12
CA ILE A 172 11.22 3.47 -4.56
C ILE A 172 10.86 2.01 -4.25
N TYR A 173 10.33 1.79 -3.05
CA TYR A 173 9.75 0.53 -2.65
C TYR A 173 8.37 0.78 -2.06
N GLY A 174 7.33 0.32 -2.74
CA GLY A 174 6.00 0.86 -2.51
C GLY A 174 4.82 0.08 -3.04
N ILE A 175 3.63 0.52 -2.65
CA ILE A 175 2.35 -0.02 -3.12
C ILE A 175 1.60 1.07 -3.89
N ILE A 176 1.11 0.75 -5.08
CA ILE A 176 0.27 1.60 -5.91
C ILE A 176 -1.16 1.07 -5.83
N PHE A 177 -2.07 1.87 -5.28
CA PHE A 177 -3.47 1.50 -5.15
C PHE A 177 -4.30 1.99 -6.34
N THR A 178 -5.04 1.08 -6.96
CA THR A 178 -6.03 1.37 -8.01
C THR A 178 -7.45 1.06 -7.52
N ARG A 179 -8.47 1.72 -8.11
CA ARG A 179 -9.86 1.44 -7.76
C ARG A 179 -10.31 0.08 -8.28
N THR A 180 -10.02 -0.21 -9.55
CA THR A 180 -10.52 -1.43 -10.21
C THR A 180 -9.40 -2.42 -10.52
N LYS A 181 -9.80 -3.69 -10.69
CA LYS A 181 -8.91 -4.74 -11.17
C LYS A 181 -8.43 -4.51 -12.61
N ALA A 182 -9.27 -3.89 -13.45
CA ALA A 182 -8.93 -3.56 -14.83
C ALA A 182 -7.83 -2.49 -14.86
N ASP A 183 -7.91 -1.48 -14.00
CA ASP A 183 -6.86 -0.48 -13.85
C ASP A 183 -5.57 -1.10 -13.31
N ALA A 184 -5.67 -1.98 -12.30
CA ALA A 184 -4.51 -2.68 -11.75
C ALA A 184 -3.76 -3.44 -12.85
N GLN A 185 -4.50 -4.20 -13.66
CA GLN A 185 -3.93 -4.98 -14.75
C GLN A 185 -3.39 -4.09 -15.87
N GLY A 186 -4.16 -3.11 -16.35
CA GLY A 186 -3.76 -2.24 -17.45
C GLY A 186 -2.51 -1.41 -17.14
N VAL A 187 -2.44 -0.82 -15.94
CA VAL A 187 -1.26 -0.07 -15.49
C VAL A 187 -0.05 -1.00 -15.36
N THR A 188 -0.26 -2.22 -14.83
CA THR A 188 0.82 -3.21 -14.69
C THR A 188 1.38 -3.62 -16.05
N GLU A 189 0.53 -3.97 -17.02
CA GLU A 189 0.95 -4.37 -18.36
C GLU A 189 1.70 -3.26 -19.10
N GLN A 190 1.34 -2.00 -18.87
CA GLN A 190 2.03 -0.88 -19.50
C GLN A 190 3.42 -0.65 -18.89
N LEU A 191 3.52 -0.63 -17.56
CA LEU A 191 4.81 -0.47 -16.87
C LEU A 191 5.74 -1.68 -17.10
N ILE A 192 5.24 -2.92 -17.14
CA ILE A 192 6.09 -4.08 -17.49
C ILE A 192 6.66 -3.94 -18.90
N ARG A 193 5.87 -3.49 -19.88
CA ARG A 193 6.35 -3.23 -21.25
C ARG A 193 7.42 -2.15 -21.31
N GLU A 194 7.40 -1.22 -20.36
CA GLU A 194 8.40 -0.16 -20.23
C GLU A 194 9.61 -0.56 -19.37
N GLY A 195 9.64 -1.80 -18.86
CA GLY A 195 10.81 -2.37 -18.17
C GLY A 195 10.84 -2.21 -16.65
N TYR A 196 9.71 -1.93 -16.01
CA TYR A 196 9.63 -1.79 -14.56
C TYR A 196 9.43 -3.15 -13.86
N ASP A 197 10.14 -3.36 -12.74
CA ASP A 197 10.01 -4.55 -11.89
C ASP A 197 8.80 -4.46 -10.95
N ILE A 198 7.63 -4.74 -11.52
CA ILE A 198 6.35 -4.62 -10.83
C ILE A 198 5.45 -5.84 -11.05
N GLU A 199 4.51 -6.07 -10.13
CA GLU A 199 3.43 -7.04 -10.32
C GLU A 199 2.11 -6.52 -9.75
N ALA A 200 1.01 -7.07 -10.26
CA ALA A 200 -0.33 -6.78 -9.78
C ALA A 200 -0.77 -7.74 -8.67
N LEU A 201 -1.59 -7.27 -7.74
CA LEU A 201 -2.31 -8.07 -6.75
C LEU A 201 -3.79 -7.66 -6.78
N HIS A 202 -4.64 -8.50 -7.37
CA HIS A 202 -6.09 -8.26 -7.49
C HIS A 202 -6.90 -9.55 -7.33
N GLY A 203 -8.24 -9.42 -7.29
CA GLY A 203 -9.16 -10.52 -6.99
C GLY A 203 -9.16 -11.70 -7.97
N ASP A 204 -8.79 -11.47 -9.23
CA ASP A 204 -8.77 -12.53 -10.26
C ASP A 204 -7.54 -13.46 -10.17
N LEU A 205 -6.55 -13.14 -9.33
CA LEU A 205 -5.40 -14.02 -9.13
C LEU A 205 -5.79 -15.26 -8.33
N THR A 206 -5.34 -16.41 -8.81
CA THR A 206 -5.38 -17.63 -7.99
C THR A 206 -4.53 -17.43 -6.75
N GLN A 207 -4.82 -18.18 -5.71
CA GLN A 207 -4.05 -18.05 -4.48
C GLN A 207 -2.56 -18.31 -4.66
N GLN A 208 -2.19 -19.33 -5.43
CA GLN A 208 -0.78 -19.66 -5.67
C GLN A 208 -0.05 -18.48 -6.33
N GLN A 209 -0.73 -17.76 -7.22
CA GLN A 209 -0.20 -16.54 -7.82
C GLN A 209 -0.07 -15.43 -6.78
N ARG A 210 -1.08 -15.21 -5.92
CA ARG A 210 -0.99 -14.22 -4.82
C ARG A 210 0.19 -14.50 -3.90
N ASP A 211 0.36 -15.75 -3.47
CA ASP A 211 1.45 -16.16 -2.58
C ASP A 211 2.83 -15.91 -3.24
N LYS A 212 2.94 -16.18 -4.55
CA LYS A 212 4.16 -15.92 -5.34
C LYS A 212 4.49 -14.43 -5.44
N VAL A 213 3.50 -13.60 -5.81
CA VAL A 213 3.64 -12.13 -5.90
C VAL A 213 4.10 -11.57 -4.55
N MET A 214 3.45 -11.99 -3.47
CA MET A 214 3.77 -11.54 -2.13
C MET A 214 5.17 -11.99 -1.66
N SER A 215 5.61 -13.19 -2.01
CA SER A 215 6.98 -13.64 -1.73
C SER A 215 8.00 -12.73 -2.41
N ARG A 216 7.84 -12.50 -3.72
CA ARG A 216 8.73 -11.63 -4.50
C ARG A 216 8.76 -10.20 -3.97
N PHE A 217 7.61 -9.67 -3.56
CA PHE A 217 7.53 -8.34 -2.98
C PHE A 217 8.26 -8.27 -1.63
N ARG A 218 8.04 -9.24 -0.71
CA ARG A 218 8.74 -9.30 0.59
C ARG A 218 10.25 -9.45 0.44
N GLU A 219 10.69 -10.24 -0.53
CA GLU A 219 12.10 -10.46 -0.87
C GLU A 219 12.74 -9.25 -1.59
N LYS A 220 11.95 -8.22 -1.93
CA LYS A 220 12.36 -7.04 -2.72
C LYS A 220 12.86 -7.38 -4.13
N SER A 221 12.46 -8.55 -4.65
CA SER A 221 12.67 -8.95 -6.04
C SER A 221 11.80 -8.15 -7.02
N ILE A 222 10.77 -7.48 -6.52
CA ILE A 222 10.01 -6.43 -7.22
C ILE A 222 9.92 -5.20 -6.33
N GLN A 223 9.95 -4.02 -6.94
CA GLN A 223 10.01 -2.75 -6.22
C GLN A 223 8.63 -2.17 -5.90
N LEU A 224 7.69 -2.33 -6.83
CA LEU A 224 6.34 -1.80 -6.69
C LEU A 224 5.30 -2.91 -6.85
N LEU A 225 4.30 -2.84 -5.99
CA LEU A 225 3.13 -3.71 -6.04
C LEU A 225 1.91 -2.88 -6.44
N ILE A 226 1.24 -3.22 -7.52
CA ILE A 226 -0.02 -2.57 -7.91
C ILE A 226 -1.18 -3.38 -7.35
N ALA A 227 -2.03 -2.79 -6.52
CA ALA A 227 -3.08 -3.55 -5.84
C ALA A 227 -4.42 -2.81 -5.75
N THR A 228 -5.50 -3.58 -5.69
CA THR A 228 -6.81 -3.05 -5.27
C THR A 228 -6.93 -3.10 -3.74
N ASP A 229 -7.84 -2.31 -3.17
CA ASP A 229 -8.06 -2.28 -1.71
C ASP A 229 -8.29 -3.67 -1.13
N VAL A 230 -9.19 -4.44 -1.75
CA VAL A 230 -9.54 -5.79 -1.31
C VAL A 230 -8.32 -6.71 -1.32
N ALA A 231 -7.46 -6.57 -2.32
CA ALA A 231 -6.31 -7.44 -2.50
C ALA A 231 -5.12 -7.06 -1.61
N ALA A 232 -5.01 -5.79 -1.22
CA ALA A 232 -3.93 -5.26 -0.41
C ALA A 232 -4.19 -5.31 1.12
N ARG A 233 -5.38 -5.70 1.54
CA ARG A 233 -5.69 -5.93 2.97
C ARG A 233 -4.85 -7.08 3.52
N GLY A 234 -4.40 -6.95 4.77
CA GLY A 234 -3.51 -7.93 5.39
C GLY A 234 -2.09 -8.00 4.77
N ILE A 235 -1.71 -7.06 3.89
CA ILE A 235 -0.29 -6.95 3.49
C ILE A 235 0.51 -6.47 4.69
N ASP A 236 1.31 -7.39 5.24
CA ASP A 236 2.37 -7.10 6.19
C ASP A 236 3.73 -7.21 5.51
N VAL A 237 4.26 -6.05 5.15
CA VAL A 237 5.55 -5.89 4.48
C VAL A 237 6.25 -4.70 5.12
N GLN A 238 7.46 -4.94 5.63
CA GLN A 238 8.24 -3.92 6.29
C GLN A 238 9.04 -3.08 5.29
N GLY A 239 9.29 -1.83 5.64
CA GLY A 239 10.18 -0.96 4.89
C GLY A 239 9.59 -0.38 3.61
N ILE A 240 8.26 -0.49 3.41
CA ILE A 240 7.54 0.29 2.40
C ILE A 240 7.87 1.76 2.62
N THR A 241 8.42 2.39 1.59
CA THR A 241 8.82 3.79 1.59
C THR A 241 7.69 4.68 1.06
N HIS A 242 6.96 4.18 0.05
CA HIS A 242 5.95 4.94 -0.66
C HIS A 242 4.62 4.19 -0.75
N VAL A 243 3.54 4.93 -0.56
CA VAL A 243 2.19 4.51 -0.94
C VAL A 243 1.70 5.50 -1.98
N ILE A 244 1.29 5.01 -3.14
CA ILE A 244 0.77 5.85 -4.22
C ILE A 244 -0.70 5.51 -4.46
N ASN A 245 -1.58 6.48 -4.24
CA ASN A 245 -2.97 6.38 -4.66
C ASN A 245 -3.03 6.81 -6.13
N TYR A 246 -3.07 5.84 -7.05
CA TYR A 246 -3.33 6.13 -8.46
C TYR A 246 -4.70 6.83 -8.62
N GLU A 247 -5.64 6.43 -7.78
CA GLU A 247 -6.92 7.10 -7.57
C GLU A 247 -7.24 7.17 -6.08
N LEU A 248 -7.92 8.25 -5.67
CA LEU A 248 -8.40 8.36 -4.28
C LEU A 248 -9.45 7.28 -3.98
N PRO A 249 -9.40 6.66 -2.78
CA PRO A 249 -10.34 5.61 -2.37
C PRO A 249 -11.75 6.15 -2.22
N ASP A 250 -12.75 5.33 -2.56
CA ASP A 250 -14.19 5.70 -2.51
C ASP A 250 -14.73 5.99 -1.11
N ASP A 251 -14.07 5.46 -0.09
CA ASP A 251 -14.29 5.82 1.30
C ASP A 251 -13.07 6.58 1.83
N THR A 252 -13.33 7.65 2.58
CA THR A 252 -12.27 8.42 3.24
C THR A 252 -11.53 7.62 4.31
N GLU A 253 -12.18 6.65 4.97
CA GLU A 253 -11.55 5.80 5.99
C GLU A 253 -10.47 4.89 5.37
N VAL A 254 -10.74 4.35 4.18
CA VAL A 254 -9.80 3.50 3.43
C VAL A 254 -8.47 4.21 3.15
N TYR A 255 -8.46 5.54 3.03
CA TYR A 255 -7.21 6.29 2.84
C TYR A 255 -6.21 6.07 3.99
N THR A 256 -6.71 6.03 5.23
CA THR A 256 -5.87 5.81 6.41
C THR A 256 -5.22 4.42 6.37
N HIS A 257 -5.97 3.40 5.95
CA HIS A 257 -5.45 2.03 5.80
C HIS A 257 -4.42 1.90 4.66
N ARG A 258 -4.62 2.63 3.55
CA ARG A 258 -3.66 2.70 2.45
C ARG A 258 -2.37 3.38 2.90
N SER A 259 -2.48 4.61 3.40
CA SER A 259 -1.31 5.39 3.82
C SER A 259 -0.54 4.71 4.97
N GLY A 260 -1.23 4.04 5.91
CA GLY A 260 -0.62 3.23 6.97
C GLY A 260 0.17 1.99 6.51
N ARG A 261 0.26 1.71 5.21
CA ARG A 261 1.21 0.72 4.67
C ARG A 261 2.65 1.23 4.67
N THR A 262 2.87 2.55 4.69
CA THR A 262 4.19 3.17 4.91
C THR A 262 4.30 3.77 6.31
N GLY A 263 5.48 4.30 6.67
CA GLY A 263 5.69 4.98 7.95
C GLY A 263 5.64 4.08 9.20
N ARG A 264 5.84 2.77 9.01
CA ARG A 264 5.78 1.76 10.09
C ARG A 264 7.09 1.73 10.91
N ALA A 265 6.99 1.26 12.15
CA ALA A 265 8.12 1.06 13.07
C ALA A 265 9.02 2.31 13.25
N GLY A 266 8.40 3.49 13.31
CA GLY A 266 9.11 4.76 13.54
C GLY A 266 9.84 5.33 12.32
N LYS A 267 9.79 4.66 11.16
CA LYS A 267 10.37 5.17 9.90
C LYS A 267 9.47 6.25 9.29
N SER A 268 10.05 7.15 8.51
CA SER A 268 9.30 8.08 7.67
C SER A 268 8.73 7.38 6.45
N GLY A 269 7.55 7.80 6.00
CA GLY A 269 6.90 7.31 4.80
C GLY A 269 6.34 8.45 3.95
N ILE A 270 6.14 8.21 2.65
CA ILE A 270 5.51 9.17 1.75
C ILE A 270 4.21 8.56 1.22
N ALA A 271 3.10 9.26 1.39
CA ALA A 271 1.80 8.90 0.83
C ALA A 271 1.42 9.89 -0.27
N VAL A 272 1.53 9.46 -1.52
CA VAL A 272 1.23 10.25 -2.71
C VAL A 272 -0.21 10.00 -3.17
N SER A 273 -0.90 11.06 -3.59
CA SER A 273 -2.21 10.97 -4.24
C SER A 273 -2.21 11.67 -5.59
N ILE A 274 -2.57 10.95 -6.66
CA ILE A 274 -2.76 11.54 -7.98
C ILE A 274 -4.24 11.94 -8.10
N VAL A 275 -4.49 13.24 -8.21
CA VAL A 275 -5.86 13.79 -8.14
C VAL A 275 -6.19 14.59 -9.40
N THR A 276 -7.42 14.46 -9.84
CA THR A 276 -8.02 15.33 -10.85
C THR A 276 -8.69 16.54 -10.21
N PRO A 277 -8.97 17.61 -10.96
CA PRO A 277 -9.73 18.76 -10.45
C PRO A 277 -11.05 18.39 -9.75
N LYS A 278 -11.74 17.34 -10.24
CA LYS A 278 -13.01 16.86 -9.66
C LYS A 278 -12.82 16.17 -8.31
N GLU A 279 -11.65 15.59 -8.06
CA GLU A 279 -11.33 14.86 -6.83
C GLU A 279 -10.78 15.75 -5.72
N ILE A 280 -10.51 17.04 -5.98
CA ILE A 280 -9.98 17.97 -4.98
C ILE A 280 -10.93 18.09 -3.77
N TYR A 281 -12.24 18.13 -3.98
CA TYR A 281 -13.20 18.22 -2.87
C TYR A 281 -13.07 17.03 -1.92
N ARG A 282 -12.96 15.83 -2.48
CA ARG A 282 -12.74 14.59 -1.74
C ARG A 282 -11.40 14.58 -1.01
N LEU A 283 -10.32 15.07 -1.64
CA LEU A 283 -9.02 15.25 -0.99
C LEU A 283 -9.15 16.11 0.28
N ARG A 284 -9.92 17.22 0.21
CA ARG A 284 -10.17 18.08 1.38
C ARG A 284 -10.96 17.37 2.49
N GLN A 285 -11.83 16.42 2.17
CA GLN A 285 -12.51 15.61 3.18
C GLN A 285 -11.53 14.67 3.87
N ILE A 286 -10.63 14.04 3.10
CA ILE A 286 -9.57 13.18 3.63
C ILE A 286 -8.61 13.98 4.54
N GLU A 287 -8.16 15.18 4.12
CA GLU A 287 -7.31 16.05 4.96
C GLU A 287 -7.93 16.34 6.34
N LYS A 288 -9.25 16.57 6.38
CA LYS A 288 -9.98 16.78 7.63
C LYS A 288 -10.04 15.52 8.49
N LEU A 289 -10.25 14.36 7.86
CA LEU A 289 -10.32 13.07 8.56
C LEU A 289 -8.95 12.66 9.13
N VAL A 290 -7.87 12.85 8.37
CA VAL A 290 -6.50 12.53 8.79
C VAL A 290 -5.89 13.64 9.68
N ASN A 291 -6.60 14.77 9.79
CA ASN A 291 -6.17 15.98 10.49
C ASN A 291 -4.75 16.43 10.09
N THR A 292 -4.44 16.31 8.79
CA THR A 292 -3.12 16.61 8.23
C THR A 292 -3.31 17.29 6.88
N ARG A 293 -2.55 18.37 6.64
CA ARG A 293 -2.58 19.09 5.36
C ARG A 293 -1.71 18.36 4.34
N PHE A 294 -2.21 18.21 3.13
CA PHE A 294 -1.46 17.54 2.07
C PHE A 294 -0.67 18.57 1.27
N HIS A 295 0.58 18.24 0.97
CA HIS A 295 1.48 19.09 0.20
C HIS A 295 1.18 18.93 -1.29
N LYS A 296 0.83 20.04 -1.95
CA LYS A 296 0.72 20.06 -3.41
C LYS A 296 2.14 19.99 -3.98
N MET A 297 2.40 18.97 -4.79
CA MET A 297 3.65 18.79 -5.49
C MET A 297 3.44 19.07 -6.97
N ASP A 298 4.45 19.68 -7.60
CA ASP A 298 4.48 19.85 -9.05
C ASP A 298 4.92 18.55 -9.70
N ILE A 299 4.24 18.17 -10.78
CA ILE A 299 4.58 16.98 -11.55
C ILE A 299 5.96 17.22 -12.18
N PRO A 300 6.96 16.36 -11.92
CA PRO A 300 8.30 16.55 -12.45
C PRO A 300 8.28 16.74 -13.96
N SER A 301 9.11 17.65 -14.48
CA SER A 301 9.31 17.71 -15.92
C SER A 301 10.16 16.52 -16.37
N GLY A 302 10.12 16.19 -17.66
CA GLY A 302 11.00 15.16 -18.21
C GLY A 302 12.48 15.44 -17.94
N LYS A 303 12.89 16.70 -17.96
CA LYS A 303 14.26 17.13 -17.64
C LYS A 303 14.63 16.87 -16.17
N ASP A 304 13.70 17.09 -15.25
CA ASP A 304 13.91 16.83 -13.82
C ASP A 304 14.09 15.34 -13.55
N VAL A 305 13.27 14.51 -14.21
CA VAL A 305 13.38 13.04 -14.14
C VAL A 305 14.74 12.58 -14.68
N CYS A 306 15.14 13.05 -15.87
CA CYS A 306 16.44 12.71 -16.46
C CYS A 306 17.59 13.05 -15.52
N ARG A 307 17.57 14.27 -14.95
CA ARG A 307 18.58 14.73 -14.00
C ARG A 307 18.64 13.83 -12.77
N LYS A 308 17.49 13.49 -12.19
CA LYS A 308 17.40 12.69 -10.96
C LYS A 308 17.93 11.27 -11.16
N GLN A 309 17.53 10.62 -12.25
CA GLN A 309 17.98 9.28 -12.61
C GLN A 309 19.48 9.23 -12.93
N PHE A 310 19.98 10.24 -13.65
CA PHE A 310 21.40 10.35 -13.96
C PHE A 310 22.26 10.44 -12.69
N PHE A 311 21.94 11.33 -11.76
CA PHE A 311 22.70 11.43 -10.52
C PHE A 311 22.58 10.18 -9.66
N HIS A 312 21.43 9.52 -9.63
CA HIS A 312 21.29 8.24 -8.94
C HIS A 312 22.20 7.15 -9.53
N PHE A 313 22.31 7.08 -10.86
CA PHE A 313 23.23 6.16 -11.52
C PHE A 313 24.69 6.46 -11.15
N ILE A 314 25.09 7.74 -11.17
CA ILE A 314 26.44 8.15 -10.79
C ILE A 314 26.74 7.80 -9.32
N ASP A 315 25.82 8.07 -8.40
CA ASP A 315 25.98 7.71 -6.99
C ASP A 315 26.13 6.19 -6.82
N LYS A 316 25.32 5.40 -7.53
CA LYS A 316 25.42 3.94 -7.54
C LYS A 316 26.76 3.46 -8.10
N MET A 317 27.24 4.09 -9.17
CA MET A 317 28.54 3.77 -9.78
C MET A 317 29.69 4.05 -8.81
N LEU A 318 29.65 5.18 -8.09
CA LEU A 318 30.68 5.57 -7.11
C LEU A 318 30.66 4.70 -5.84
N GLN A 319 29.50 4.13 -5.49
CA GLN A 319 29.33 3.25 -4.32
C GLN A 319 29.54 1.76 -4.65
N ALA A 320 29.79 1.41 -5.92
CA ALA A 320 29.99 0.03 -6.32
C ALA A 320 31.20 -0.57 -5.61
N ASP A 321 31.03 -1.76 -5.03
CA ASP A 321 32.13 -2.49 -4.39
C ASP A 321 33.08 -3.01 -5.47
N ILE A 322 34.29 -2.44 -5.49
CA ILE A 322 35.35 -2.82 -6.43
C ILE A 322 36.38 -3.78 -5.84
N SER A 323 36.10 -4.35 -4.66
CA SER A 323 37.09 -5.11 -3.89
C SER A 323 37.18 -6.59 -4.29
N ASN A 324 36.11 -7.17 -4.82
CA ASN A 324 36.04 -8.59 -5.20
C ASN A 324 35.03 -8.78 -6.34
N GLY A 325 35.48 -9.04 -7.56
CA GLY A 325 34.55 -9.39 -8.63
C GLY A 325 35.17 -10.08 -9.83
N GLU A 326 34.35 -10.90 -10.51
CA GLU A 326 34.73 -11.61 -11.74
C GLU A 326 35.17 -10.65 -12.87
N TYR A 327 34.82 -9.36 -12.77
CA TYR A 327 35.25 -8.33 -13.70
C TYR A 327 36.78 -8.11 -13.68
N GLU A 328 37.51 -8.53 -12.64
CA GLU A 328 38.96 -8.39 -12.53
C GLU A 328 39.71 -9.06 -13.70
N ALA A 329 39.21 -10.21 -14.16
CA ALA A 329 39.77 -10.92 -15.30
C ALA A 329 39.70 -10.11 -16.60
N TYR A 330 38.78 -9.14 -16.69
CA TYR A 330 38.58 -8.28 -17.85
C TYR A 330 39.33 -6.95 -17.74
N LEU A 331 39.85 -6.59 -16.57
CA LEU A 331 40.56 -5.32 -16.36
C LEU A 331 41.77 -5.13 -17.29
N PRO A 332 42.61 -6.14 -17.61
CA PRO A 332 43.71 -5.96 -18.55
C PRO A 332 43.23 -5.53 -19.94
N VAL A 333 42.19 -6.18 -20.46
CA VAL A 333 41.60 -5.87 -21.79
C VAL A 333 40.95 -4.49 -21.79
N LEU A 334 40.28 -4.11 -20.69
CA LEU A 334 39.70 -2.77 -20.55
C LEU A 334 40.80 -1.71 -20.51
N ARG A 335 41.89 -1.92 -19.76
CA ARG A 335 43.01 -0.98 -19.70
C ARG A 335 43.65 -0.75 -21.07
N GLU A 336 43.84 -1.81 -21.86
CA GLU A 336 44.34 -1.70 -23.23
C GLU A 336 43.38 -0.88 -24.11
N LYS A 337 42.06 -1.17 -24.06
CA LYS A 337 41.06 -0.44 -24.84
C LYS A 337 40.92 1.05 -24.47
N PHE A 338 41.17 1.39 -23.21
CA PHE A 338 41.08 2.75 -22.70
C PHE A 338 42.45 3.46 -22.64
N GLU A 339 43.54 2.86 -23.12
CA GLU A 339 44.89 3.41 -23.01
C GLU A 339 45.04 4.81 -23.62
N ALA A 340 44.36 5.04 -24.75
CA ALA A 340 44.37 6.32 -25.47
C ALA A 340 43.18 7.25 -25.12
N VAL A 341 42.36 6.89 -24.14
CA VAL A 341 41.16 7.65 -23.76
C VAL A 341 41.40 8.31 -22.40
N ASP A 342 41.28 9.62 -22.34
CA ASP A 342 41.46 10.33 -21.07
C ASP A 342 40.25 10.16 -20.14
N LYS A 343 40.43 10.48 -18.85
CA LYS A 343 39.37 10.35 -17.84
C LYS A 343 38.17 11.25 -18.13
N GLU A 344 38.40 12.43 -18.69
CA GLU A 344 37.36 13.41 -18.98
C GLU A 344 36.48 12.93 -20.13
N GLU A 345 37.08 12.33 -21.16
CA GLU A 345 36.40 11.70 -22.28
C GLU A 345 35.58 10.48 -21.81
N ILE A 346 36.08 9.68 -20.85
CA ILE A 346 35.29 8.61 -20.23
C ILE A 346 34.06 9.19 -19.53
N LEU A 347 34.21 10.25 -18.73
CA LEU A 347 33.09 10.91 -18.06
C LEU A 347 32.07 11.46 -19.06
N GLN A 348 32.53 12.10 -20.14
CA GLN A 348 31.67 12.59 -21.21
C GLN A 348 30.94 11.46 -21.94
N ARG A 349 31.60 10.34 -22.22
CA ARG A 349 30.99 9.17 -22.86
C ARG A 349 29.96 8.50 -21.95
N VAL A 350 30.23 8.39 -20.65
CA VAL A 350 29.26 7.89 -19.66
C VAL A 350 28.05 8.82 -19.58
N ALA A 351 28.29 10.13 -19.51
CA ALA A 351 27.23 11.13 -19.54
C ALA A 351 26.41 11.02 -20.83
N ALA A 352 27.03 10.94 -22.00
CA ALA A 352 26.32 10.79 -23.27
C ALA A 352 25.48 9.51 -23.32
N LEU A 353 26.03 8.36 -22.94
CA LEU A 353 25.30 7.08 -23.01
C LEU A 353 24.08 7.03 -22.08
N GLU A 354 24.24 7.46 -20.83
CA GLU A 354 23.16 7.40 -19.85
C GLU A 354 22.21 8.61 -19.95
N PHE A 355 22.73 9.82 -20.10
CA PHE A 355 21.92 11.03 -20.18
C PHE A 355 21.13 11.11 -21.49
N ASP A 356 21.71 10.75 -22.64
CA ASP A 356 20.98 10.78 -23.92
C ASP A 356 19.87 9.73 -23.98
N ARG A 357 20.04 8.60 -23.29
CA ARG A 357 18.99 7.58 -23.18
C ARG A 357 17.74 8.15 -22.51
N PHE A 358 17.92 8.84 -21.37
CA PHE A 358 16.81 9.47 -20.65
C PHE A 358 16.27 10.69 -21.40
N LEU A 359 17.15 11.51 -21.98
CA LEU A 359 16.74 12.67 -22.77
C LEU A 359 15.87 12.23 -23.94
N LYS A 360 16.28 11.25 -24.74
CA LYS A 360 15.47 10.73 -25.87
C LYS A 360 14.10 10.23 -25.41
N TYR A 361 14.03 9.62 -24.24
CA TYR A 361 12.77 9.14 -23.66
C TYR A 361 11.81 10.27 -23.27
N TYR A 362 12.35 11.40 -22.79
CA TYR A 362 11.57 12.54 -22.31
C TYR A 362 11.61 13.80 -23.19
N GLU A 363 12.29 13.74 -24.34
CA GLU A 363 12.69 14.89 -25.16
C GLU A 363 11.48 15.76 -25.56
N ASN A 364 10.37 15.10 -25.85
CA ASN A 364 9.11 15.70 -26.29
C ASN A 364 7.98 15.57 -25.25
N SER A 365 8.34 15.33 -23.99
CA SER A 365 7.34 15.14 -22.94
C SER A 365 6.66 16.47 -22.59
N ALA A 366 5.32 16.51 -22.65
CA ALA A 366 4.54 17.71 -22.35
C ALA A 366 4.61 18.09 -20.86
N ASP A 367 4.40 19.37 -20.53
CA ASP A 367 4.13 19.74 -19.15
C ASP A 367 2.75 19.21 -18.74
N LEU A 368 2.71 18.42 -17.67
CA LEU A 368 1.49 17.80 -17.17
C LEU A 368 0.81 18.63 -16.08
N ASN A 369 1.48 19.68 -15.58
CA ASN A 369 0.94 20.56 -14.56
C ASN A 369 -0.22 21.39 -15.12
N LEU A 370 -1.28 21.52 -14.32
CA LEU A 370 -2.37 22.43 -14.65
C LEU A 370 -1.89 23.87 -14.49
N ARG A 371 -2.01 24.68 -15.56
CA ARG A 371 -1.74 26.12 -15.49
C ARG A 371 -2.74 26.78 -14.55
N ASP A 372 -2.24 27.54 -13.59
CA ASP A 372 -3.09 28.38 -12.73
C ASP A 372 -3.50 29.63 -13.54
N ASP A 373 -4.72 29.67 -14.07
CA ASP A 373 -5.29 30.82 -14.79
C ASP A 373 -5.62 32.01 -13.86
N ARG A 374 -4.80 32.27 -12.85
CA ARG A 374 -4.97 33.40 -11.92
C ARG A 374 -3.71 34.26 -11.85
N ARG A 375 -3.46 35.00 -12.92
CA ARG A 375 -2.82 36.33 -12.92
C ARG A 375 -3.05 37.04 -14.27
N GLY A 376 -4.32 37.26 -14.60
CA GLY A 376 -4.70 38.36 -15.49
C GLY A 376 -4.82 39.61 -14.64
N GLU A 377 -3.75 40.40 -14.54
CA GLU A 377 -3.85 41.79 -14.10
C GLU A 377 -4.88 42.49 -14.97
N ARG A 378 -6.07 42.75 -14.42
CA ARG A 378 -6.92 43.83 -14.91
C ARG A 378 -6.16 45.12 -14.64
N THR A 379 -5.36 45.55 -15.60
CA THR A 379 -4.98 46.95 -15.75
C THR A 379 -6.27 47.77 -15.72
N SER A 380 -6.53 48.38 -14.57
CA SER A 380 -7.59 49.36 -14.39
C SER A 380 -7.20 50.58 -15.21
N ASP A 381 -7.68 50.64 -16.45
CA ASP A 381 -7.68 51.86 -17.23
C ASP A 381 -8.75 52.79 -16.63
N ARG A 382 -8.40 53.42 -15.50
CA ARG A 382 -9.10 54.59 -14.98
C ARG A 382 -8.49 55.79 -15.71
N SER A 383 -9.12 56.15 -16.82
CA SER A 383 -8.96 57.45 -17.45
C SER A 383 -9.19 58.55 -16.41
N VAL A 384 -8.10 59.18 -16.01
CA VAL A 384 -8.10 60.42 -15.23
C VAL A 384 -8.57 61.51 -16.18
N ALA A 385 -9.83 61.93 -16.02
CA ALA A 385 -10.31 63.20 -16.56
C ALA A 385 -9.55 64.33 -15.86
N SER A 386 -8.49 64.80 -16.52
CA SER A 386 -7.83 66.06 -16.21
C SER A 386 -8.78 67.20 -16.55
N ARG A 387 -9.20 67.93 -15.51
CA ARG A 387 -9.74 69.27 -15.62
C ARG A 387 -8.61 70.19 -16.03
N ASP A 388 -8.67 70.76 -17.22
CA ASP A 388 -7.94 71.99 -17.52
C ASP A 388 -8.89 73.19 -17.49
N THR A 389 -8.57 74.07 -16.55
CA THR A 389 -8.95 75.47 -16.46
C THR A 389 -8.23 76.29 -17.54
N LYS A 390 -8.98 76.86 -18.49
CA LYS A 390 -9.08 78.30 -18.78
C LYS A 390 -9.95 78.57 -19.99
#